data_AF-A0A1V3TUM7-F1
#
_entry.id   AF-A0A1V3TUM7-F1
#
_cell.length_a   1.000
_cell.length_b   1.000
_cell.length_c   1.000
_cell.angle_alpha   90.00
_cell.angle_beta   90.00
_cell.angle_gamma   90.00
#
_symmetry.space_group_name_H-M   'P 1'
#
loop_
_entity.id
_entity.type
_entity.pdbx_description
1 polymer ?
#
loop_
_entity_poly.entity_id
_entity_poly.type
_entity_poly.pdbx_seq_one_letter_code
_entity_poly.pdbx_strand_id
1 'polypeptide(L)'
;MKIDLDEVKQGDAVWHDRYGWGTVKRVNHGTCDVKFNESERVLTFTEGGKQNGHKVLYWQPPMVFTPRKGRDYQRFLRIVAELHGQLFEGA
;
A
#
# COMPACT_ATOMS: atom_id res chain seq x y z
N MET A 1 12.33 -1.33 8.56
CA MET A 1 11.29 -0.28 8.48
C MET A 1 9.93 -0.94 8.34
N LYS A 2 8.86 -0.20 8.63
CA LYS A 2 7.48 -0.64 8.49
C LYS A 2 6.68 0.25 7.54
N ILE A 3 5.72 -0.35 6.86
CA ILE A 3 4.66 0.32 6.10
C ILE A 3 3.37 -0.13 6.75
N ASP A 4 2.58 0.81 7.27
CA ASP A 4 1.27 0.53 7.86
C ASP A 4 1.33 -0.53 8.99
N LEU A 5 2.39 -0.45 9.81
CA LEU A 5 2.74 -1.34 10.94
C LEU A 5 3.32 -2.72 10.57
N ASP A 6 3.30 -3.08 9.29
CA ASP A 6 3.88 -4.32 8.77
C ASP A 6 5.34 -4.15 8.36
N GLU A 7 6.16 -5.17 8.65
CA GLU A 7 7.58 -5.16 8.30
C GLU A 7 7.80 -5.26 6.79
N VAL A 8 8.67 -4.39 6.26
CA VAL A 8 9.10 -4.46 4.87
C VAL A 8 10.27 -5.41 4.72
N LYS A 9 10.17 -6.34 3.76
CA LYS A 9 11.19 -7.31 3.40
C LYS A 9 11.63 -7.14 1.95
N GLN A 10 12.86 -7.57 1.66
CA GLN A 10 13.34 -7.63 0.28
C GLN A 10 12.49 -8.63 -0.51
N GLY A 11 12.10 -8.25 -1.72
CA GLY A 11 11.21 -9.04 -2.58
C GLY A 11 9.73 -8.68 -2.47
N ASP A 12 9.33 -7.92 -1.44
CA ASP A 12 7.93 -7.51 -1.29
C ASP A 12 7.47 -6.66 -2.48
N ALA A 13 6.22 -6.89 -2.89
CA ALA A 13 5.53 -6.03 -3.84
C ALA A 13 4.90 -4.86 -3.09
N VAL A 14 5.10 -3.66 -3.62
CA VAL A 14 4.51 -2.42 -3.09
C VAL A 14 3.99 -1.57 -4.25
N TRP A 15 2.98 -0.76 -3.97
CA TRP A 15 2.37 0.15 -4.92
C TRP A 15 2.70 1.61 -4.58
N HIS A 16 2.95 2.41 -5.61
CA HIS A 16 3.22 3.84 -5.51
C HIS A 16 2.19 4.64 -6.31
N ASP A 17 1.76 5.76 -5.75
CA ASP A 17 0.68 6.61 -6.30
C ASP A 17 0.88 7.06 -7.75
N ARG A 18 2.13 7.31 -8.16
CA ARG A 18 2.52 7.72 -9.52
C ARG A 18 3.15 6.66 -10.40
N TYR A 19 3.78 5.64 -9.83
CA TYR A 19 4.63 4.69 -10.58
C TYR A 19 4.05 3.27 -10.60
N GLY A 20 2.87 3.08 -10.01
CA GLY A 20 2.23 1.78 -9.93
C GLY A 20 3.03 0.80 -9.09
N TRP A 21 3.07 -0.46 -9.53
CA TRP A 21 3.73 -1.53 -8.81
C TRP A 21 5.25 -1.49 -8.91
N GLY A 22 5.90 -1.87 -7.81
CA GLY A 22 7.33 -2.08 -7.72
C GLY A 22 7.69 -3.17 -6.73
N THR A 23 8.96 -3.56 -6.76
CA THR A 23 9.52 -4.58 -5.87
C THR A 23 10.60 -3.98 -4.99
N VAL A 24 10.54 -4.26 -3.69
CA VAL A 24 11.58 -3.89 -2.74
C VAL A 24 12.86 -4.65 -3.08
N LYS A 25 13.92 -3.92 -3.40
CA LYS A 25 15.24 -4.48 -3.75
C LYS A 25 16.19 -4.53 -2.57
N ARG A 26 16.04 -3.62 -1.61
CA ARG A 26 16.88 -3.57 -0.41
C ARG A 26 16.11 -2.94 0.74
N VAL A 27 16.33 -3.44 1.94
CA VAL A 27 15.83 -2.85 3.19
C VAL A 27 17.03 -2.51 4.06
N ASN A 28 17.12 -1.26 4.50
CA ASN A 28 18.12 -0.77 5.43
C ASN A 28 17.44 -0.27 6.71
N HIS A 29 18.22 0.16 7.70
CA HIS A 29 17.66 0.73 8.92
C HIS A 29 16.90 2.02 8.60
N GLY A 30 15.56 1.97 8.69
CA GLY A 30 14.66 3.11 8.50
C GLY A 30 14.34 3.47 7.05
N THR A 31 14.88 2.74 6.06
CA THR A 31 14.62 2.97 4.63
C THR A 31 14.50 1.69 3.81
N CYS A 32 13.86 1.77 2.66
CA CYS A 32 13.85 0.72 1.65
C CYS A 32 14.04 1.31 0.25
N ASP A 33 14.61 0.51 -0.63
CA ASP A 33 14.82 0.85 -2.03
C ASP A 33 13.89 0.01 -2.89
N VAL A 34 13.11 0.66 -3.75
CA VAL A 34 12.10 0.03 -4.59
C VAL A 34 12.40 0.28 -6.06
N LYS A 35 12.32 -0.79 -6.86
CA LYS A 35 12.36 -0.72 -8.32
C LYS A 35 10.92 -0.83 -8.84
N PHE A 36 10.40 0.26 -9.37
CA PHE A 36 9.08 0.26 -10.02
C PHE A 36 9.17 -0.23 -11.46
N ASN A 37 8.08 -0.80 -11.94
CA ASN A 37 7.99 -1.29 -13.32
C ASN A 37 8.09 -0.14 -14.33
N GLU A 38 7.51 1.00 -14.00
CA GLU A 38 7.47 2.19 -14.86
C GLU A 38 8.66 3.14 -14.68
N SER A 39 9.60 2.83 -13.77
CA SER A 39 10.76 3.67 -13.51
C SER A 39 12.05 2.95 -13.89
N GLU A 40 12.95 3.60 -14.63
CA GLU A 40 14.29 3.07 -14.89
C GLU A 40 15.18 3.09 -13.64
N ARG A 41 14.84 3.91 -12.63
CA ARG A 41 15.64 4.10 -11.42
C ARG A 41 15.10 3.30 -10.24
N VAL A 42 15.99 3.01 -9.30
CA VAL A 42 15.63 2.55 -7.97
C VAL A 42 15.41 3.79 -7.10
N LEU A 43 14.29 3.84 -6.39
CA LEU A 43 13.92 4.98 -5.54
C LEU A 43 13.94 4.55 -4.07
N THR A 44 14.46 5.42 -3.21
CA THR A 44 14.53 5.21 -1.77
C THR A 44 13.35 5.86 -1.06
N PHE A 45 12.80 5.15 -0.07
CA PHE A 45 11.69 5.56 0.77
C PHE A 45 12.04 5.39 2.23
N THR A 46 11.49 6.26 3.07
CA THR A 46 11.70 6.25 4.52
C THR A 46 10.57 5.53 5.26
N GLU A 47 10.77 5.33 6.57
CA GLU A 47 9.79 4.77 7.51
C GLU A 47 8.35 5.22 7.25
N GLY A 48 7.43 4.26 7.26
CA GLY A 48 6.03 4.47 6.90
C GLY A 48 5.77 4.51 5.39
N GLY A 49 6.77 4.32 4.52
CA GLY A 49 6.60 4.36 3.07
C GLY A 49 6.52 5.80 2.53
N LYS A 50 7.38 6.68 3.06
CA LYS A 50 7.35 8.11 2.75
C LYS A 50 8.44 8.54 1.77
N GLN A 51 8.14 9.57 1.00
CA GLN A 51 9.09 10.30 0.16
C GLN A 51 8.81 11.80 0.32
N ASN A 52 9.85 12.61 0.57
CA ASN A 52 9.70 14.04 0.85
C ASN A 52 8.66 14.37 1.95
N GLY A 53 8.56 13.50 2.98
CA GLY A 53 7.60 13.64 4.08
C GLY A 53 6.17 13.15 3.80
N HIS A 54 5.84 12.83 2.55
CA HIS A 54 4.51 12.36 2.15
C HIS A 54 4.45 10.83 2.08
N LYS A 55 3.35 10.25 2.55
CA LYS A 55 3.04 8.83 2.39
C LYS A 55 2.69 8.54 0.93
N VAL A 56 3.48 7.69 0.28
CA VAL A 56 3.37 7.41 -1.17
C VAL A 56 3.49 5.93 -1.50
N LEU A 57 4.04 5.12 -0.60
CA LEU A 57 4.08 3.66 -0.73
C LEU A 57 3.00 2.98 0.08
N TYR A 58 2.33 2.02 -0.54
CA TYR A 58 1.24 1.24 0.01
C TYR A 58 1.43 -0.23 -0.36
N TRP A 59 0.85 -1.14 0.43
CA TRP A 59 0.88 -2.57 0.09
C TRP A 59 0.03 -2.91 -1.15
N GLN A 60 -0.95 -2.07 -1.45
CA GLN A 60 -1.85 -2.21 -2.59
C GLN A 60 -2.39 -0.83 -3.02
N PRO A 61 -2.89 -0.69 -4.27
CA PRO A 61 -3.61 0.51 -4.68
C PRO A 61 -4.76 0.79 -3.72
N PRO A 62 -4.99 2.05 -3.32
CA PRO A 62 -6.16 2.38 -2.53
C PRO A 62 -7.43 2.02 -3.31
N MET A 63 -8.40 1.40 -2.62
CA MET A 63 -9.68 1.08 -3.24
C MET A 63 -10.36 2.37 -3.72
N VAL A 64 -10.57 2.47 -5.04
CA VAL A 64 -11.16 3.62 -5.75
C VAL A 64 -12.68 3.75 -5.50
N PHE A 65 -13.19 3.23 -4.38
CA PHE A 65 -14.61 3.33 -4.08
C PHE A 65 -14.91 4.63 -3.35
N THR A 66 -14.75 5.76 -4.07
CA THR A 66 -15.14 7.08 -3.56
C THR A 66 -16.66 7.17 -3.53
N PRO A 67 -17.31 7.27 -2.36
CA PRO A 67 -18.76 7.38 -2.28
C PRO A 67 -19.27 8.61 -3.03
N ARG A 68 -20.34 8.46 -3.80
CA ARG A 68 -21.01 9.57 -4.50
C ARG A 68 -22.10 10.17 -3.61
N LYS A 69 -22.22 11.49 -3.62
CA LYS A 69 -23.28 12.22 -2.91
C LYS A 69 -24.66 11.69 -3.32
N GLY A 70 -25.54 11.48 -2.34
CA GLY A 70 -26.92 11.05 -2.55
C GLY A 70 -27.10 9.56 -2.86
N ARG A 71 -26.07 8.74 -2.67
CA ARG A 71 -26.15 7.29 -2.77
C ARG A 71 -25.94 6.67 -1.39
N ASP A 72 -26.77 5.70 -1.06
CA ASP A 72 -26.61 4.90 0.16
C ASP A 72 -25.65 3.74 -0.12
N TYR A 73 -24.56 3.70 0.64
CA TYR A 73 -23.52 2.67 0.57
C TYR A 73 -23.53 1.72 1.77
N GLN A 74 -24.48 1.84 2.71
CA GLN A 74 -24.49 1.06 3.96
C GLN A 74 -24.41 -0.45 3.70
N ARG A 75 -25.16 -0.95 2.71
CA ARG A 75 -25.11 -2.38 2.34
C ARG A 75 -23.75 -2.80 1.77
N PHE A 76 -23.14 -1.97 0.93
CA PHE A 76 -21.82 -2.25 0.37
C PHE A 76 -20.77 -2.29 1.47
N LEU A 77 -20.77 -1.30 2.36
CA LEU A 77 -19.84 -1.25 3.49
C LEU A 77 -19.99 -2.47 4.42
N ARG A 78 -21.23 -2.93 4.66
CA ARG A 78 -21.47 -4.14 5.46
C ARG A 78 -20.89 -5.39 4.80
N ILE A 79 -21.11 -5.57 3.48
CA ILE A 79 -20.56 -6.70 2.72
C ILE A 79 -19.03 -6.67 2.75
N VAL A 80 -18.43 -5.50 2.54
CA VAL A 80 -16.96 -5.36 2.58
C VAL A 80 -16.41 -5.74 3.96
N ALA A 81 -17.06 -5.30 5.05
CA ALA A 81 -16.64 -5.65 6.40
C ALA A 81 -16.79 -7.16 6.70
N GLU A 82 -17.91 -7.77 6.32
CA GLU A 82 -18.14 -9.21 6.48
C GLU A 82 -17.10 -10.04 5.70
N LEU A 83 -16.83 -9.67 4.44
CA LEU A 83 -15.82 -10.33 3.61
C LEU A 83 -14.41 -10.13 4.16
N HIS A 84 -14.08 -8.95 4.68
CA HIS A 84 -12.78 -8.70 5.30
C HIS A 84 -12.53 -9.65 6.47
N GLY A 85 -13.49 -9.77 7.39
CA GLY A 85 -13.40 -10.68 8.53
C GLY A 85 -13.20 -12.14 8.10
N GLN A 86 -13.99 -12.60 7.12
CA GLN A 86 -13.87 -13.98 6.60
C GLN A 86 -12.51 -14.27 5.96
N LEU A 87 -11.91 -13.30 5.25
CA LEU A 87 -10.68 -13.51 4.50
C LEU A 87 -9.42 -13.33 5.35
N PHE A 88 -9.44 -12.44 6.34
CA PHE A 88 -8.22 -11.99 7.02
C PHE A 88 -8.21 -12.18 8.54
N GLU A 89 -9.36 -12.33 9.18
CA GLU A 89 -9.43 -12.42 10.65
C GLU A 89 -9.68 -13.84 11.15
N GLY A 90 -10.13 -14.76 10.27
CA GLY A 90 -10.40 -16.16 10.61
C GLY A 90 -11.67 -16.33 11.45
N ALA A 91 -12.39 -17.44 11.22
CA ALA A 91 -13.55 -17.83 12.03
C ALA A 91 -13.15 -18.32 13.42
#